data_AF-A0A843FDW4-F1
#
_entry.id   AF-A0A843FDW4-F1
#
_cell.length_a   1.000
_cell.length_b   1.000
_cell.length_c   1.000
_cell.angle_alpha   90.00
_cell.angle_beta   90.00
_cell.angle_gamma   90.00
#
_symmetry.space_group_name_H-M   'P 1'
#
loop_
_entity.id
_entity.type
_entity.pdbx_description
1 polymer ?
#
loop_
_entity_poly.entity_id
_entity_poly.type
_entity_poly.pdbx_seq_one_letter_code
_entity_poly.pdbx_strand_id
1 'polypeptide(L)'
;MRWFPREELKDEVDSKDHALLDEVVEKILSKVTATTEYEIELQIHDLLLKNVKYVDKEKMTEHTIEGPLLNKKAVCEGIAKEMKYIMNKKGLRCELLLGKLTEDTSVYHAWNIVRIDGYWYHVDVTAD
;
A
#
# COMPACT_ATOMS: atom_id res chain seq x y z
N MET A 1 -6.10 3.55 -22.97
CA MET A 1 -5.63 4.03 -21.65
C MET A 1 -6.79 4.76 -20.99
N ARG A 2 -7.50 4.11 -20.05
CA ARG A 2 -8.66 4.73 -19.39
C ARG A 2 -8.15 5.61 -18.26
N TRP A 3 -8.29 6.92 -18.44
CA TRP A 3 -8.06 7.93 -17.41
C TRP A 3 -9.24 7.83 -16.43
N PHE A 4 -8.99 7.41 -15.18
CA PHE A 4 -9.99 7.50 -14.13
C PHE A 4 -9.99 8.94 -13.60
N PRO A 5 -11.12 9.68 -13.72
CA PRO A 5 -11.20 11.05 -13.24
C PRO A 5 -10.95 11.10 -11.73
N ARG A 6 -10.31 12.19 -11.29
CA ARG A 6 -9.81 12.48 -9.94
C ARG A 6 -10.91 12.69 -8.87
N GLU A 7 -12.12 12.20 -9.11
CA GLU A 7 -13.25 12.39 -8.21
C GLU A 7 -13.28 11.25 -7.18
N GLU A 8 -12.73 11.56 -6.01
CA GLU A 8 -13.07 10.99 -4.70
C GLU A 8 -13.05 9.46 -4.60
N LEU A 9 -11.87 8.85 -4.71
CA LEU A 9 -11.56 7.79 -3.76
C LEU A 9 -11.49 8.48 -2.39
N LYS A 10 -12.59 8.40 -1.61
CA LYS A 10 -12.56 8.78 -0.20
C LYS A 10 -11.58 7.85 0.50
N ASP A 11 -10.33 8.30 0.55
CA ASP A 11 -9.21 7.73 1.30
C ASP A 11 -9.41 7.92 2.81
N GLU A 12 -10.60 7.62 3.32
CA GLU A 12 -10.76 7.46 4.75
C GLU A 12 -10.09 6.14 5.12
N VAL A 13 -8.99 6.23 5.85
CA VAL A 13 -8.46 5.12 6.63
C VAL A 13 -9.60 4.68 7.56
N ASP A 14 -10.37 3.67 7.15
CA ASP A 14 -11.51 3.14 7.91
C ASP A 14 -10.97 2.33 9.11
N SER A 15 -10.38 3.04 10.07
CA SER A 15 -9.87 2.49 11.31
C SER A 15 -10.33 3.35 12.47
N LYS A 16 -10.84 2.68 13.50
CA LYS A 16 -11.27 3.35 14.73
C LYS A 16 -10.09 3.94 15.52
N ASP A 17 -8.85 3.52 15.21
CA ASP A 17 -7.65 3.81 15.98
C ASP A 17 -6.54 4.47 15.11
N HIS A 18 -6.88 5.54 14.38
CA HIS A 18 -5.91 6.30 13.57
C HIS A 18 -4.61 6.65 14.30
N ALA A 19 -4.69 7.02 15.58
CA ALA A 19 -3.51 7.37 16.38
C ALA A 19 -2.55 6.17 16.56
N LEU A 20 -3.09 4.95 16.71
CA LEU A 20 -2.27 3.74 16.82
C LEU A 20 -1.60 3.41 15.48
N LEU A 21 -2.34 3.54 14.38
CA LEU A 21 -1.77 3.35 13.04
C LEU A 21 -0.63 4.34 12.79
N ASP A 22 -0.80 5.59 13.20
CA ASP A 22 0.22 6.60 13.09
C ASP A 22 1.47 6.26 13.89
N GLU A 23 1.34 5.82 15.14
CA GLU A 23 2.47 5.40 15.97
C GLU A 23 3.24 4.24 15.34
N VAL A 24 2.53 3.21 14.87
CA VAL A 24 3.14 2.04 14.22
C VAL A 24 3.87 2.46 12.96
N VAL A 25 3.28 3.33 12.15
CA VAL A 25 3.89 3.82 10.91
C VAL A 25 5.10 4.71 11.20
N GLU A 26 5.06 5.60 12.19
CA GLU A 26 6.25 6.37 12.60
C GLU A 26 7.40 5.44 13.00
N LYS A 27 7.09 4.35 13.72
CA LYS A 27 8.09 3.35 14.07
C LYS A 27 8.65 2.61 12.84
N ILE A 28 7.86 2.41 11.80
CA ILE A 28 8.36 1.87 10.51
C ILE A 28 9.24 2.92 9.82
N LEU A 29 8.77 4.16 9.71
CA LEU A 29 9.47 5.26 9.04
C LEU A 29 10.79 5.62 9.71
N SER A 30 10.90 5.48 11.04
CA SER A 30 12.17 5.66 11.76
C SER A 30 13.28 4.69 11.34
N LYS A 31 12.92 3.56 10.72
CA LYS A 31 13.87 2.57 10.17
C LYS A 31 14.23 2.84 8.72
N VAL A 32 13.50 3.73 8.04
CA VAL A 32 13.75 4.12 6.65
C VAL A 32 14.85 5.16 6.63
N THR A 33 16.07 4.69 6.34
CA THR A 33 17.29 5.50 6.27
C THR A 33 17.57 6.04 4.87
N ALA A 34 16.88 5.52 3.86
CA ALA A 34 16.98 5.97 2.48
C ALA A 34 16.62 7.45 2.32
N THR A 35 17.25 8.10 1.34
CA THR A 35 17.08 9.54 1.07
C THR A 35 16.59 9.86 -0.34
N THR A 36 16.86 8.98 -1.32
CA THR A 36 16.32 9.12 -2.67
C THR A 36 14.90 8.55 -2.76
N GLU A 37 14.06 9.08 -3.65
CA GLU A 37 12.68 8.60 -3.80
C GLU A 37 12.64 7.10 -4.16
N TYR A 38 13.55 6.64 -5.03
CA TYR A 38 13.67 5.23 -5.39
C TYR A 38 14.08 4.35 -4.21
N GLU A 39 15.13 4.70 -3.47
CA GLU A 39 15.56 3.88 -2.33
C GLU A 39 14.53 3.88 -1.19
N ILE A 40 13.79 4.98 -1.01
CA ILE A 40 12.70 5.04 -0.04
C ILE A 40 11.59 4.07 -0.43
N GLU A 41 11.18 4.08 -1.69
CA GLU A 41 10.16 3.15 -2.22
C GLU A 41 10.63 1.70 -2.03
N LEU A 42 11.84 1.36 -2.49
CA LEU A 42 12.41 0.01 -2.37
C LEU A 42 12.53 -0.45 -0.90
N GLN A 43 12.96 0.44 0.00
CA GLN A 43 13.09 0.08 1.41
C GLN A 43 11.72 -0.17 2.07
N ILE A 44 10.70 0.62 1.72
CA ILE A 44 9.33 0.42 2.20
C ILE A 44 8.75 -0.87 1.63
N HIS A 45 8.95 -1.12 0.33
CA HIS A 45 8.58 -2.34 -0.36
C HIS A 45 9.09 -3.60 0.36
N ASP A 46 10.40 -3.67 0.58
CA ASP A 46 11.04 -4.81 1.24
C ASP A 46 10.58 -4.97 2.70
N LEU A 47 10.30 -3.86 3.39
CA LEU A 47 9.74 -3.91 4.73
C LEU A 47 8.35 -4.54 4.74
N LEU A 48 7.51 -4.27 3.75
CA LEU A 48 6.18 -4.88 3.66
C LEU A 48 6.26 -6.38 3.39
N LEU A 49 7.07 -6.79 2.40
CA LEU A 49 7.31 -8.21 2.09
C LEU A 49 7.79 -8.99 3.32
N LYS A 50 8.67 -8.39 4.11
CA LYS A 50 9.24 -9.05 5.29
C LYS A 50 8.29 -9.11 6.48
N ASN A 51 7.43 -8.11 6.65
CA ASN A 51 6.64 -7.94 7.88
C ASN A 51 5.17 -8.34 7.72
N VAL A 52 4.67 -8.50 6.49
CA VAL A 52 3.26 -8.80 6.22
C VAL A 52 3.17 -10.14 5.50
N LYS A 53 2.40 -11.06 6.08
CA LYS A 53 2.10 -12.34 5.44
C LYS A 53 0.91 -12.18 4.50
N TYR A 54 1.08 -12.50 3.22
CA TYR A 54 -0.05 -12.65 2.31
C TYR A 54 -0.91 -13.86 2.73
N VAL A 55 -2.22 -13.66 2.84
CA VAL A 55 -3.17 -14.71 3.22
C VAL A 55 -4.30 -14.80 2.23
N ASP A 56 -4.89 -15.99 2.11
CA ASP A 56 -6.19 -16.13 1.45
C ASP A 56 -7.24 -15.43 2.31
N LYS A 57 -8.13 -14.67 1.69
CA LYS A 57 -9.14 -13.84 2.37
C LYS A 57 -9.92 -14.65 3.42
N GLU A 58 -9.60 -14.43 4.69
CA GLU A 58 -10.25 -15.02 5.86
C GLU A 58 -11.08 -13.97 6.61
N LYS A 59 -10.61 -12.72 6.65
CA LYS A 59 -11.20 -11.64 7.45
C LYS A 59 -11.30 -10.33 6.68
N MET A 60 -12.34 -9.54 6.97
CA MET A 60 -12.50 -8.21 6.36
C MET A 60 -11.36 -7.24 6.70
N THR A 61 -10.73 -7.39 7.86
CA THR A 61 -9.57 -6.59 8.28
C THR A 61 -8.36 -6.78 7.36
N GLU A 62 -8.26 -7.89 6.63
CA GLU A 62 -7.15 -8.14 5.68
C GLU A 62 -7.24 -7.25 4.42
N HIS A 63 -8.40 -6.64 4.17
CA HIS A 63 -8.63 -5.64 3.13
C HIS A 63 -8.41 -4.20 3.61
N THR A 64 -8.24 -3.99 4.91
CA THR A 64 -8.04 -2.66 5.51
C THR A 64 -6.57 -2.48 5.86
N ILE A 65 -6.20 -1.25 6.24
CA ILE A 65 -4.84 -0.95 6.67
C ILE A 65 -4.49 -1.62 8.02
N GLU A 66 -5.50 -2.02 8.81
CA GLU A 66 -5.31 -2.68 10.10
C GLU A 66 -4.77 -4.10 9.94
N GLY A 67 -5.18 -4.82 8.90
CA GLY A 67 -4.70 -6.16 8.58
C GLY A 67 -3.18 -6.25 8.55
N PRO A 68 -2.50 -5.51 7.67
CA PRO A 68 -1.06 -5.63 7.53
C PRO A 68 -0.30 -4.85 8.61
N LEU A 69 -0.79 -3.70 9.10
CA LEU A 69 -0.12 -2.95 10.17
C LEU A 69 -0.20 -3.63 11.54
N LEU A 70 -1.38 -4.07 11.96
CA LEU A 70 -1.63 -4.59 13.31
C LEU A 70 -1.56 -6.12 13.35
N ASN A 71 -2.18 -6.80 12.39
CA ASN A 71 -2.29 -8.26 12.39
C ASN A 71 -1.17 -8.97 11.61
N LYS A 72 -0.34 -8.21 10.88
CA LYS A 72 0.72 -8.73 10.01
C LYS A 72 0.22 -9.72 8.96
N LYS A 73 -1.05 -9.58 8.55
CA LYS A 73 -1.73 -10.43 7.58
C LYS A 73 -2.66 -9.62 6.71
N ALA A 74 -2.57 -9.78 5.40
CA ALA A 74 -3.44 -9.06 4.47
C ALA A 74 -3.52 -9.75 3.11
N VAL A 75 -4.54 -9.35 2.34
CA VAL A 75 -4.63 -9.59 0.90
C VAL A 75 -4.07 -8.38 0.14
N CYS A 76 -4.12 -8.41 -1.19
CA CYS A 76 -3.57 -7.36 -2.03
C CYS A 76 -4.05 -5.94 -1.69
N GLU A 77 -5.34 -5.77 -1.40
CA GLU A 77 -5.91 -4.48 -1.06
C GLU A 77 -5.37 -3.91 0.26
N GLY A 78 -5.20 -4.75 1.29
CA GLY A 78 -4.64 -4.31 2.57
C GLY A 78 -3.18 -3.87 2.42
N ILE A 79 -2.37 -4.70 1.73
CA ILE A 79 -0.95 -4.41 1.48
C ILE A 79 -0.81 -3.11 0.67
N ALA A 80 -1.60 -2.94 -0.39
CA ALA A 80 -1.56 -1.75 -1.23
C ALA A 80 -2.00 -0.47 -0.49
N LYS A 81 -2.95 -0.58 0.45
CA LYS A 81 -3.34 0.52 1.35
C LYS A 81 -2.23 0.88 2.33
N GLU A 82 -1.54 -0.10 2.92
CA GLU A 82 -0.39 0.18 3.79
C GLU A 82 0.75 0.86 3.03
N MET A 83 1.09 0.35 1.83
CA MET A 83 2.12 0.92 0.97
C MET A 83 1.82 2.40 0.67
N LYS A 84 0.58 2.70 0.23
CA LYS A 84 0.09 4.06 -0.01
C LYS A 84 0.25 4.94 1.23
N TYR A 85 -0.17 4.45 2.38
CA TYR A 85 -0.15 5.22 3.63
C TYR A 85 1.27 5.58 4.06
N ILE A 86 2.18 4.60 4.09
CA ILE A 86 3.57 4.79 4.53
C ILE A 86 4.30 5.75 3.58
N MET A 87 4.17 5.54 2.26
CA MET A 87 4.83 6.41 1.27
C MET A 87 4.32 7.85 1.30
N ASN A 88 2.99 8.04 1.35
CA ASN A 88 2.40 9.36 1.44
C ASN A 88 2.83 10.09 2.71
N LYS A 89 2.94 9.37 3.84
CA LYS A 89 3.44 9.93 5.10
C LYS A 89 4.93 10.29 5.05
N LYS A 90 5.73 9.56 4.27
CA LYS A 90 7.14 9.88 3.97
C LYS A 90 7.30 11.01 2.94
N GLY A 91 6.20 11.47 2.32
CA GLY A 91 6.17 12.57 1.37
C GLY A 91 6.27 12.16 -0.11
N LEU A 92 6.29 10.86 -0.41
CA LEU A 92 6.25 10.34 -1.79
C LEU A 92 4.81 10.15 -2.20
N ARG A 93 4.47 10.54 -3.44
CA ARG A 93 3.11 10.34 -3.94
C ARG A 93 2.91 8.89 -4.34
N CYS A 94 2.02 8.22 -3.64
CA CYS A 94 1.54 6.89 -3.96
C CYS A 94 0.01 6.88 -4.01
N GLU A 95 -0.53 6.23 -5.04
CA GLU A 95 -1.97 5.99 -5.18
C GLU A 95 -2.28 4.50 -5.21
N LEU A 96 -3.50 4.17 -4.79
CA LEU A 96 -4.07 2.83 -4.85
C LEU A 96 -4.80 2.70 -6.19
N LEU A 97 -4.51 1.63 -6.93
CA LEU A 97 -5.28 1.24 -8.10
C LEU A 97 -6.04 -0.06 -7.81
N LEU A 98 -7.28 -0.10 -8.30
CA LEU A 98 -8.13 -1.28 -8.29
C LEU A 98 -8.39 -1.69 -9.74
N GLY A 99 -8.26 -2.97 -10.02
CA GLY A 99 -8.43 -3.49 -11.37
C GLY A 99 -8.56 -5.00 -11.39
N LYS A 100 -8.12 -5.60 -12.49
CA LYS A 100 -8.06 -7.05 -12.68
C LYS A 100 -6.61 -7.44 -12.94
N LEU A 101 -6.21 -8.64 -12.50
CA LEU A 101 -4.86 -9.17 -12.75
C LEU A 101 -4.54 -9.24 -14.25
N THR A 102 -5.53 -9.63 -15.07
CA THR A 102 -5.44 -9.62 -16.54
C THR A 102 -6.80 -9.25 -17.13
N GLU A 103 -6.84 -8.82 -18.40
CA GLU A 103 -8.11 -8.48 -19.08
C GLU A 103 -9.09 -9.66 -19.12
N ASP A 104 -8.55 -10.88 -19.22
CA ASP A 104 -9.32 -12.12 -19.36
C ASP A 104 -9.74 -12.75 -18.01
N THR A 105 -9.31 -12.19 -16.88
CA THR A 105 -9.66 -12.75 -15.56
C THR A 105 -10.82 -11.99 -14.91
N SER A 106 -11.53 -12.70 -14.02
CA SER A 106 -12.49 -12.09 -13.09
C SER A 106 -11.87 -11.86 -11.71
N VAL A 107 -10.54 -12.00 -11.59
CA VAL A 107 -9.82 -11.83 -10.34
C VAL A 107 -9.53 -10.35 -10.16
N TYR A 108 -10.23 -9.74 -9.20
CA TYR A 108 -9.97 -8.37 -8.79
C TYR A 108 -8.62 -8.27 -8.09
N HIS A 109 -7.91 -7.20 -8.39
CA HIS A 109 -6.59 -6.94 -7.84
C HIS A 109 -6.43 -5.49 -7.39
N ALA A 110 -5.55 -5.29 -6.43
CA ALA A 110 -5.19 -3.98 -5.90
C ALA A 110 -3.68 -3.85 -5.84
N TRP A 111 -3.16 -2.77 -6.40
CA TRP A 111 -1.71 -2.48 -6.43
C TRP A 111 -1.50 -0.96 -6.35
N ASN A 112 -0.26 -0.50 -6.41
CA ASN A 112 0.08 0.91 -6.26
C ASN A 112 0.65 1.53 -7.53
N ILE A 113 0.47 2.84 -7.67
CA ILE A 113 1.31 3.67 -8.54
C ILE A 113 2.08 4.69 -7.71
N VAL A 114 3.39 4.72 -7.90
CA VAL A 114 4.30 5.58 -7.13
C VAL A 114 4.95 6.57 -8.07
N ARG A 115 5.04 7.83 -7.64
CA ARG A 115 5.77 8.86 -8.39
C ARG A 115 7.21 8.95 -7.88
N ILE A 116 8.16 8.65 -8.75
CA ILE A 116 9.60 8.68 -8.49
C ILE A 116 10.26 9.55 -9.58
N ASP A 117 11.05 10.54 -9.18
CA ASP A 117 11.77 11.48 -10.04
C ASP A 117 10.86 12.12 -11.11
N GLY A 118 9.61 12.36 -10.75
CA GLY A 118 8.59 12.98 -11.59
C GLY A 118 7.79 12.03 -12.48
N TYR A 119 8.19 10.75 -12.60
CA TYR A 119 7.53 9.72 -13.40
C TYR A 119 6.69 8.78 -12.55
N TRP A 120 5.63 8.20 -13.14
CA TRP A 120 4.75 7.25 -12.46
C TRP A 120 5.14 5.82 -12.81
N TYR A 121 5.27 4.99 -11.78
CA TYR A 121 5.62 3.58 -11.90
C TYR A 121 4.54 2.72 -11.24
N HIS A 122 4.25 1.56 -11.83
CA HIS A 122 3.43 0.54 -11.20
C HIS A 122 4.28 -0.23 -10.20
N VAL A 123 3.75 -0.42 -8.99
CA VAL A 123 4.37 -1.26 -7.96
C VAL A 123 3.31 -2.21 -7.42
N ASP A 124 3.65 -3.49 -7.37
CA ASP A 124 2.80 -4.55 -6.86
C ASP A 124 3.58 -5.45 -5.91
N VAL A 125 3.59 -5.07 -4.63
CA VAL A 125 4.26 -5.80 -3.54
C VAL A 125 3.78 -7.25 -3.42
N THR A 126 2.62 -7.58 -3.98
CA THR A 126 2.00 -8.90 -3.83
C THR A 126 2.41 -9.87 -4.94
N ALA A 127 3.11 -9.37 -5.96
CA ALA A 127 3.56 -10.13 -7.11
C ALA A 127 5.01 -10.66 -6.97
N ASP A 128 5.68 -10.38 -5.85
CA ASP A 128 7.06 -10.79 -5.55
C ASP A 128 7.17 -12.05 -4.65
#